data_AF-T1B1V5-F1
#
_entry.id   AF-T1B1V5-F1
#
_cell.length_a   1.000
_cell.length_b   1.000
_cell.length_c   1.000
_cell.angle_alpha   90.00
_cell.angle_beta   90.00
_cell.angle_gamma   90.00
#
_symmetry.space_group_name_H-M   'P 1'
#
loop_
_entity.id
_entity.type
_entity.pdbx_description
1 polymer ?
#
loop_
_entity_poly.entity_id
_entity_poly.type
_entity_poly.pdbx_seq_one_letter_code
_entity_poly.pdbx_strand_id
1 'polypeptide(L)'
;GRALMVALARKTLIHEWRRYLPASLAVAFSGVLLLVQLALVFGIFDGAAVYINASRGQIWAGYPGTQSIDSGRSIPRDAEMHLLADPQVAQVEPFQWVNGDWRGRRALGSVSVFVSGVDTAPDALAFARVIPPTLRALLNEPGAIIVDRADLPKLGIRVGQSGILNGFRVRLVG
;
A
#
# COMPACT_ATOMS: atom_id res chain seq x y z
N GLY A 1 -20.50 16.62 -47.41
CA GLY A 1 -21.29 16.91 -46.20
C GLY A 1 -20.43 17.04 -44.95
N ARG A 2 -20.03 15.93 -44.32
CA ARG A 2 -19.34 15.91 -43.01
C ARG A 2 -17.91 16.48 -43.02
N ALA A 3 -17.10 16.11 -44.02
CA ALA A 3 -15.71 16.59 -44.13
C ALA A 3 -15.63 18.11 -44.37
N LEU A 4 -16.56 18.67 -45.17
CA LEU A 4 -16.66 20.11 -45.40
C LEU A 4 -17.06 20.87 -44.12
N MET A 5 -18.01 20.33 -43.34
CA MET A 5 -18.39 20.90 -42.04
C MET A 5 -17.24 20.89 -41.03
N VAL A 6 -16.47 19.80 -40.94
CA VAL A 6 -15.29 19.71 -40.07
C VAL A 6 -14.19 20.69 -40.51
N ALA A 7 -13.97 20.83 -41.82
CA ALA A 7 -13.00 21.78 -42.36
C ALA A 7 -13.39 23.25 -42.10
N LEU A 8 -14.70 23.57 -42.16
CA LEU A 8 -15.21 24.90 -41.85
C LEU A 8 -15.09 25.20 -40.35
N ALA A 9 -15.53 24.27 -39.48
CA ALA A 9 -15.42 24.41 -38.03
C ALA A 9 -13.97 24.63 -37.56
N ARG A 10 -13.00 23.91 -38.15
CA ARG A 10 -11.56 24.10 -37.85
C ARG A 10 -11.06 25.49 -38.24
N LYS A 11 -11.48 26.01 -39.40
CA LYS A 11 -11.10 27.36 -39.86
C LYS A 11 -11.69 28.45 -38.96
N THR A 12 -12.94 28.32 -38.55
CA THR A 12 -13.58 29.28 -37.63
C THR A 12 -12.91 29.29 -36.25
N LEU A 13 -12.56 28.12 -35.71
CA LEU A 13 -11.83 27.99 -34.44
C LEU A 13 -10.47 28.72 -34.45
N ILE A 14 -9.73 28.62 -35.56
CA ILE A 14 -8.42 29.29 -35.69
C ILE A 14 -8.60 30.81 -35.86
N HIS A 15 -9.60 31.23 -36.63
CA HIS A 15 -9.82 32.65 -36.92
C HIS A 15 -10.35 33.41 -35.69
N GLU A 16 -11.29 32.83 -34.94
CA GLU A 16 -11.88 33.41 -33.72
C GLU A 16 -11.22 32.85 -32.44
N TRP A 17 -9.93 32.52 -32.48
CA TRP A 17 -9.25 31.85 -31.36
C TRP A 17 -9.40 32.59 -30.03
N ARG A 18 -9.40 33.92 -30.00
CA ARG A 18 -9.58 34.71 -28.75
C ARG A 18 -10.93 34.48 -28.08
N ARG A 19 -11.97 34.14 -28.85
CA ARG A 19 -13.32 33.87 -28.36
C ARG A 19 -13.47 32.44 -27.85
N TYR A 20 -12.85 31.47 -28.53
CA TYR A 20 -12.94 30.05 -28.20
C TYR A 20 -11.87 29.57 -27.21
N LEU A 21 -10.73 30.25 -27.11
CA LEU A 21 -9.63 29.88 -26.24
C LEU A 21 -10.04 29.80 -24.76
N PRO A 22 -10.78 30.76 -24.18
CA PRO A 22 -11.20 30.66 -22.77
C PRO A 22 -12.06 29.43 -22.50
N ALA A 23 -13.00 29.12 -23.40
CA ALA A 23 -13.88 27.96 -23.27
C ALA A 23 -13.10 26.64 -23.41
N SER A 24 -12.21 26.55 -24.41
CA SER A 24 -11.35 25.37 -24.61
C SER A 24 -10.39 25.16 -23.44
N LEU A 25 -9.81 26.23 -22.88
CA LEU A 25 -8.96 26.15 -21.69
C LEU A 25 -9.75 25.70 -20.47
N ALA A 26 -10.98 26.19 -20.28
CA ALA A 26 -11.84 25.74 -19.19
C ALA A 26 -12.13 24.24 -19.29
N VAL A 27 -12.51 23.74 -20.48
CA VAL A 27 -12.76 22.32 -20.71
C VAL A 27 -11.51 21.48 -20.50
N ALA A 28 -10.36 21.92 -21.02
CA ALA A 28 -9.09 21.23 -20.84
C ALA A 28 -8.70 21.16 -19.35
N PHE A 29 -8.86 22.27 -18.63
CA PHE A 29 -8.59 22.35 -17.20
C PHE A 29 -9.52 21.43 -16.40
N SER A 30 -10.82 21.42 -16.69
CA SER A 30 -11.76 20.46 -16.10
C SER A 30 -11.36 19.00 -16.38
N GLY A 31 -10.90 18.70 -17.59
CA GLY A 31 -10.36 17.39 -17.94
C GLY A 31 -9.14 17.00 -17.10
N VAL A 32 -8.20 17.93 -16.90
CA VAL A 32 -7.03 17.72 -16.02
C VAL A 32 -7.47 17.48 -14.58
N LEU A 33 -8.42 18.24 -14.05
CA LEU A 33 -8.94 18.04 -12.70
C LEU A 33 -9.57 16.65 -12.52
N LEU A 34 -10.34 16.17 -13.50
CA LEU A 34 -10.91 14.83 -13.48
C LEU A 34 -9.82 13.75 -13.49
N LEU A 35 -8.76 13.91 -14.28
CA LEU A 35 -7.63 12.98 -14.29
C LEU A 35 -6.88 12.98 -12.95
N VAL A 36 -6.68 14.14 -12.33
CA VAL A 36 -6.08 14.24 -10.99
C VAL A 36 -6.95 13.53 -9.96
N GLN A 37 -8.26 13.75 -9.97
CA GLN A 37 -9.19 13.06 -9.07
C GLN A 37 -9.13 11.54 -9.26
N LEU A 38 -9.12 11.06 -10.50
CA LEU A 38 -9.03 9.63 -10.79
C LEU A 38 -7.70 9.02 -10.33
N ALA A 39 -6.59 9.73 -10.56
CA ALA A 39 -5.27 9.30 -10.10
C ALA A 39 -5.19 9.21 -8.57
N LEU A 40 -5.78 10.17 -7.85
CA LEU A 40 -5.87 10.13 -6.39
C LEU A 40 -6.67 8.93 -5.90
N VAL A 41 -7.81 8.64 -6.53
CA VAL A 41 -8.64 7.47 -6.21
C VAL A 41 -7.86 6.18 -6.39
N PHE A 42 -7.20 6.01 -7.54
CA PHE A 42 -6.38 4.82 -7.78
C PHE A 42 -5.21 4.69 -6.81
N GLY A 43 -4.54 5.80 -6.49
CA GLY A 43 -3.44 5.80 -5.51
C GLY A 43 -3.88 5.35 -4.12
N ILE A 44 -5.07 5.74 -3.66
CA ILE A 44 -5.63 5.31 -2.38
C ILE A 44 -5.91 3.79 -2.39
N PHE A 45 -6.56 3.29 -3.44
CA PHE A 45 -6.87 1.86 -3.55
C PHE A 45 -5.61 1.00 -3.66
N ASP A 46 -4.63 1.42 -4.45
CA ASP A 46 -3.37 0.69 -4.60
C ASP A 46 -2.60 0.62 -3.27
N GLY A 47 -2.54 1.74 -2.55
CA GLY A 47 -1.94 1.79 -1.21
C GLY A 47 -2.64 0.88 -0.20
N ALA A 48 -3.98 0.87 -0.16
CA ALA A 48 -4.74 -0.01 0.72
C ALA A 48 -4.58 -1.50 0.35
N ALA A 49 -4.43 -1.79 -0.94
CA ALA A 49 -4.28 -3.15 -1.45
C ALA A 49 -2.85 -3.70 -1.33
N VAL A 50 -1.87 -2.89 -0.91
CA VAL A 50 -0.45 -3.29 -0.87
C VAL A 50 -0.24 -4.59 -0.08
N TYR A 51 -0.94 -4.77 1.03
CA TYR A 51 -0.86 -5.97 1.88
C TYR A 51 -1.27 -7.24 1.15
N ILE A 52 -2.22 -7.12 0.22
CA ILE A 52 -2.73 -8.23 -0.60
C ILE A 52 -1.85 -8.39 -1.83
N ASN A 53 -1.66 -7.32 -2.60
CA ASN A 53 -0.95 -7.32 -3.88
C ASN A 53 0.53 -7.66 -3.74
N ALA A 54 1.17 -7.28 -2.63
CA ALA A 54 2.56 -7.62 -2.36
C ALA A 54 2.75 -9.06 -1.85
N SER A 55 1.67 -9.75 -1.49
CA SER A 55 1.68 -11.10 -0.96
C SER A 55 1.43 -12.15 -2.04
N ARG A 56 1.74 -13.41 -1.75
CA ARG A 56 1.48 -14.56 -2.64
C ARG A 56 0.25 -15.39 -2.23
N GLY A 57 -0.45 -15.01 -1.17
CA GLY A 57 -1.72 -15.63 -0.77
C GLY A 57 -2.78 -15.48 -1.84
N GLN A 58 -3.42 -16.59 -2.21
CA GLN A 58 -4.48 -16.63 -3.22
C GLN A 58 -5.86 -16.42 -2.60
N ILE A 59 -6.03 -16.86 -1.35
CA ILE A 59 -7.27 -16.76 -0.58
C ILE A 59 -6.92 -16.11 0.75
N TRP A 60 -7.74 -15.15 1.17
CA TRP A 60 -7.64 -14.50 2.47
C TRP A 60 -8.81 -14.93 3.34
N ALA A 61 -8.51 -15.70 4.39
CA ALA A 61 -9.49 -16.08 5.40
C ALA A 61 -9.45 -15.06 6.55
N GLY A 62 -10.62 -14.54 6.92
CA GLY A 62 -10.76 -13.56 7.99
C GLY A 62 -12.00 -13.80 8.83
N TYR A 63 -12.22 -12.95 9.83
CA TYR A 63 -13.43 -13.01 10.64
C TYR A 63 -14.69 -12.81 9.78
N PRO A 64 -15.80 -13.52 10.06
CA PRO A 64 -17.03 -13.37 9.28
C PRO A 64 -17.48 -11.91 9.16
N GLY A 65 -17.71 -11.46 7.93
CA GLY A 65 -18.15 -10.08 7.65
C GLY A 65 -17.03 -9.04 7.53
N THR A 66 -15.75 -9.42 7.64
CA THR A 66 -14.62 -8.51 7.35
C THR A 66 -14.69 -8.01 5.90
N GLN A 67 -14.93 -6.71 5.72
CA GLN A 67 -15.04 -6.05 4.41
C GLN A 67 -13.71 -5.46 3.91
N SER A 68 -12.76 -5.26 4.83
CA SER A 68 -11.49 -4.60 4.56
C SER A 68 -10.43 -5.11 5.53
N ILE A 69 -9.15 -5.01 5.13
CA ILE A 69 -8.03 -5.56 5.90
C ILE A 69 -7.87 -4.88 7.27
N ASP A 70 -8.18 -3.59 7.34
CA ASP A 70 -8.14 -2.77 8.55
C ASP A 70 -9.31 -3.03 9.51
N SER A 71 -10.38 -3.65 9.02
CA SER A 71 -11.53 -4.09 9.81
C SER A 71 -11.43 -5.55 10.25
N GLY A 72 -10.27 -6.18 10.06
CA GLY A 72 -10.00 -7.55 10.50
C GLY A 72 -10.18 -7.70 12.01
N ARG A 73 -10.69 -8.85 12.44
CA ARG A 73 -10.70 -9.25 13.85
C ARG A 73 -9.83 -10.48 14.03
N SER A 74 -9.36 -10.67 15.25
CA SER A 74 -8.63 -11.88 15.62
C SER A 74 -9.48 -13.11 15.31
N ILE A 75 -8.88 -14.08 14.62
CA ILE A 75 -9.47 -15.39 14.34
C ILE A 75 -8.90 -16.44 15.31
N PRO A 76 -9.65 -17.51 15.60
CA PRO A 76 -9.16 -18.62 16.41
C PRO A 76 -7.85 -19.22 15.84
N ARG A 77 -6.91 -19.62 16.70
CA ARG A 77 -5.61 -20.18 16.26
C ARG A 77 -5.74 -21.52 15.55
N ASP A 78 -6.79 -22.27 15.83
CA ASP A 78 -7.14 -23.53 15.17
C ASP A 78 -7.71 -23.34 13.76
N ALA A 79 -8.04 -22.11 13.36
CA ALA A 79 -8.49 -21.81 11.99
C ALA A 79 -7.46 -22.27 10.94
N GLU A 80 -6.17 -22.15 11.24
CA GLU A 80 -5.11 -22.66 10.37
C GLU A 80 -5.22 -24.18 10.16
N MET A 81 -5.40 -24.93 11.24
CA MET A 81 -5.56 -26.39 11.17
C MET A 81 -6.81 -26.80 10.39
N HIS A 82 -7.90 -26.04 10.54
CA HIS A 82 -9.13 -26.27 9.78
C HIS A 82 -8.97 -25.98 8.28
N LEU A 83 -8.24 -24.92 7.92
CA LEU A 83 -7.94 -24.61 6.51
C LEU A 83 -7.03 -25.68 5.89
N LEU A 84 -6.01 -26.11 6.62
CA LEU A 84 -5.09 -27.17 6.17
C LEU A 84 -5.74 -28.57 6.09
N ALA A 85 -6.94 -28.75 6.64
CA ALA A 85 -7.69 -30.00 6.49
C ALA A 85 -8.26 -30.19 5.07
N ASP A 86 -8.37 -29.12 4.28
CA ASP A 86 -8.75 -29.20 2.87
C ASP A 86 -7.52 -29.57 2.02
N PRO A 87 -7.54 -30.65 1.23
CA PRO A 87 -6.41 -31.08 0.42
C PRO A 87 -6.01 -30.08 -0.69
N GLN A 88 -6.86 -29.11 -1.03
CA GLN A 88 -6.53 -28.05 -1.99
C GLN A 88 -5.70 -26.92 -1.38
N VAL A 89 -5.60 -26.85 -0.04
CA VAL A 89 -4.84 -25.82 0.66
C VAL A 89 -3.39 -26.28 0.81
N ALA A 90 -2.50 -25.69 0.01
CA ALA A 90 -1.07 -26.05 0.02
C ALA A 90 -0.30 -25.47 1.21
N GLN A 91 -0.67 -24.27 1.67
CA GLN A 91 0.02 -23.53 2.73
C GLN A 91 -0.93 -22.51 3.34
N VAL A 92 -0.78 -22.26 4.64
CA VAL A 92 -1.47 -21.18 5.36
C VAL A 92 -0.40 -20.37 6.08
N GLU A 93 -0.53 -19.05 6.09
CA GLU A 93 0.29 -18.15 6.90
C GLU A 93 -0.61 -17.19 7.68
N PRO A 94 -0.45 -17.10 9.01
CA PRO A 94 -1.14 -16.09 9.81
C PRO A 94 -0.65 -14.68 9.46
N PHE A 95 -1.55 -13.82 8.98
CA PHE A 95 -1.26 -12.41 8.76
C PHE A 95 -1.60 -11.57 9.99
N GLN A 96 -0.58 -11.00 10.65
CA GLN A 96 -0.77 -10.10 11.79
C GLN A 96 -0.61 -8.66 11.33
N TRP A 97 -1.60 -7.82 11.62
CA TRP A 97 -1.59 -6.40 11.30
C TRP A 97 -2.11 -5.61 12.49
N VAL A 98 -1.27 -4.76 13.07
CA VAL A 98 -1.57 -4.02 14.30
C VAL A 98 -1.15 -2.57 14.20
N ASN A 99 -1.83 -1.71 14.94
CA ASN A 99 -1.39 -0.35 15.18
C ASN A 99 -0.20 -0.33 16.14
N GLY A 100 0.75 0.55 15.89
CA GLY A 100 1.93 0.77 16.73
C GLY A 100 2.23 2.25 16.94
N ASP A 101 2.96 2.52 18.01
CA ASP A 101 3.50 3.82 18.38
C ASP A 101 5.02 3.80 18.20
N TRP A 102 5.49 4.54 17.21
CA TRP A 102 6.91 4.75 16.94
C TRP A 102 7.42 5.97 17.69
N ARG A 103 8.55 5.79 18.38
CA ARG A 103 9.32 6.88 19.00
C ARG A 103 10.75 6.86 18.47
N GLY A 104 11.03 7.80 17.56
CA GLY A 104 12.36 8.05 17.02
C GLY A 104 13.24 8.89 17.96
N ARG A 105 14.41 9.34 17.48
CA ARG A 105 15.31 10.19 18.27
C ARG A 105 14.65 11.54 18.58
N ARG A 106 14.19 11.68 19.83
CA ARG A 106 13.96 12.86 20.71
C ARG A 106 13.36 14.18 20.16
N ALA A 107 13.05 14.33 18.88
CA ALA A 107 12.52 15.58 18.31
C ALA A 107 11.25 15.42 17.43
N LEU A 108 10.87 14.21 17.03
CA LEU A 108 9.75 13.98 16.10
C LEU A 108 8.40 13.67 16.77
N GLY A 109 8.35 13.63 18.11
CA GLY A 109 7.16 13.15 18.83
C GLY A 109 6.90 11.66 18.57
N SER A 110 5.72 11.18 18.97
CA SER A 110 5.26 9.83 18.62
C SER A 110 4.59 9.83 17.25
N VAL A 111 4.88 8.81 16.44
CA VAL A 111 4.28 8.60 15.12
C VAL A 111 3.48 7.30 15.16
N SER A 112 2.21 7.37 14.76
CA SER A 112 1.40 6.15 14.60
C SER A 112 1.85 5.41 13.34
N VAL A 113 2.08 4.11 13.49
CA VAL A 113 2.56 3.23 12.42
C VAL A 113 1.69 1.97 12.36
N PHE A 114 1.64 1.34 11.19
CA PHE A 114 1.12 -0.02 11.07
C PHE A 114 2.29 -1.01 11.12
N VAL A 115 2.15 -2.03 11.94
CA VAL A 115 3.13 -3.10 12.11
C VAL A 115 2.52 -4.38 11.55
N SER A 116 3.19 -4.95 10.55
CA SER A 116 2.81 -6.26 10.02
C SER A 116 3.78 -7.32 10.52
N GLY A 117 3.27 -8.37 11.15
CA GLY A 117 4.03 -9.57 11.46
C GLY A 117 4.17 -10.42 10.20
N VAL A 118 5.38 -10.91 9.95
CA VAL A 118 5.69 -11.74 8.78
C VAL A 118 6.42 -12.99 9.23
N ASP A 119 6.11 -14.13 8.63
CA ASP A 119 6.93 -15.32 8.78
C ASP A 119 8.27 -15.11 8.06
N THR A 120 9.38 -15.47 8.72
CA THR A 120 10.74 -15.29 8.20
C THR A 120 11.16 -16.41 7.26
N ALA A 121 10.34 -17.45 7.10
CA ALA A 121 10.56 -18.54 6.15
C ALA A 121 10.74 -18.00 4.71
N PRO A 122 11.69 -18.55 3.92
CA PRO A 122 11.95 -18.10 2.55
C PRO A 122 10.75 -18.20 1.60
N ASP A 123 9.83 -19.13 1.88
CA ASP A 123 8.63 -19.45 1.11
C ASP A 123 7.33 -18.89 1.73
N ALA A 124 7.43 -18.09 2.80
CA ALA A 124 6.26 -17.44 3.39
C ALA A 124 5.57 -16.49 2.38
N LEU A 125 4.26 -16.41 2.48
CA LEU A 125 3.31 -15.76 1.58
C LEU A 125 3.22 -14.24 1.77
N ALA A 126 3.24 -13.73 3.00
CA ALA A 126 3.02 -12.31 3.30
C ALA A 126 4.16 -11.47 2.72
N PHE A 127 3.85 -10.45 1.92
CA PHE A 127 4.82 -9.56 1.25
C PHE A 127 5.91 -10.25 0.39
N ALA A 128 5.69 -11.50 -0.01
CA ALA A 128 6.67 -12.31 -0.74
C ALA A 128 7.11 -11.72 -2.09
N ARG A 129 6.37 -10.76 -2.65
CA ARG A 129 6.71 -10.09 -3.91
C ARG A 129 7.60 -8.86 -3.72
N VAL A 130 7.67 -8.32 -2.50
CA VAL A 130 8.38 -7.04 -2.22
C VAL A 130 9.48 -7.18 -1.17
N ILE A 131 9.45 -8.22 -0.33
CA ILE A 131 10.50 -8.54 0.64
C ILE A 131 11.27 -9.78 0.14
N PRO A 132 12.48 -9.62 -0.42
CA PRO A 132 13.30 -10.76 -0.85
C PRO A 132 13.68 -11.68 0.32
N PRO A 133 13.94 -12.98 0.08
CA PRO A 133 14.32 -13.93 1.13
C PRO A 133 15.53 -13.50 1.95
N THR A 134 16.52 -12.85 1.35
CA THR A 134 17.71 -12.34 2.04
C THR A 134 17.40 -11.24 3.04
N LEU A 135 16.53 -10.31 2.66
CA LEU A 135 16.07 -9.23 3.55
C LEU A 135 15.17 -9.79 4.65
N ARG A 136 14.28 -10.72 4.31
CA ARG A 136 13.41 -11.43 5.25
C ARG A 136 14.20 -12.19 6.31
N ALA A 137 15.30 -12.83 5.92
CA ALA A 137 16.14 -13.57 6.85
C ALA A 137 16.73 -12.69 7.97
N LEU A 138 16.93 -11.38 7.73
CA LEU A 138 17.39 -10.44 8.75
C LEU A 138 16.39 -10.24 9.89
N LEU A 139 15.09 -10.52 9.67
CA LEU A 139 14.06 -10.46 10.70
C LEU A 139 14.13 -11.62 11.70
N ASN A 140 14.97 -12.64 11.47
CA ASN A 140 15.23 -13.66 12.48
C ASN A 140 15.97 -13.11 13.71
N GLU A 141 16.62 -11.96 13.57
CA GLU A 141 17.22 -11.28 14.71
C GLU A 141 16.14 -10.67 15.63
N PRO A 142 16.15 -10.94 16.94
CA PRO A 142 15.17 -10.38 17.86
C PRO A 142 15.13 -8.84 17.82
N GLY A 143 13.94 -8.28 17.64
CA GLY A 143 13.74 -6.83 17.57
C GLY A 143 14.18 -6.20 16.24
N ALA A 144 14.57 -7.01 15.23
CA ALA A 144 14.76 -6.50 13.88
C ALA A 144 13.43 -6.08 13.25
N ILE A 145 13.46 -4.96 12.55
CA ILE A 145 12.33 -4.45 11.76
C ILE A 145 12.81 -4.04 10.38
N ILE A 146 11.91 -4.14 9.41
CA ILE A 146 12.06 -3.55 8.09
C ILE A 146 11.04 -2.41 7.99
N VAL A 147 11.41 -1.33 7.31
CA VAL A 147 10.54 -0.16 7.14
C VAL A 147 10.39 0.15 5.65
N ASP A 148 9.18 0.50 5.24
CA ASP A 148 8.97 1.01 3.89
C ASP A 148 9.87 2.24 3.65
N ARG A 149 10.59 2.24 2.54
CA ARG A 149 11.45 3.36 2.14
C ARG A 149 10.72 4.71 2.19
N ALA A 150 9.43 4.74 1.85
CA ALA A 150 8.60 5.94 1.88
C ALA A 150 8.39 6.51 3.30
N ASP A 151 8.53 5.67 4.34
CA ASP A 151 8.32 6.05 5.74
C ASP A 151 9.61 6.40 6.47
N LEU A 152 10.79 6.04 5.95
CA LEU A 152 12.09 6.39 6.56
C LEU A 152 12.23 7.88 6.92
N PRO A 153 11.83 8.86 6.06
CA PRO A 153 11.93 10.27 6.41
C PRO A 153 10.98 10.66 7.56
N LYS A 154 9.78 10.06 7.60
CA LYS A 154 8.77 10.33 8.64
C LYS A 154 9.21 9.78 10.00
N LEU A 155 9.81 8.59 10.00
CA LEU A 155 10.28 7.92 11.21
C LEU A 155 11.62 8.46 11.70
N GLY A 156 12.37 9.17 10.85
CA GLY A 156 13.65 9.78 11.19
C GLY A 156 14.73 8.76 11.53
N ILE A 157 14.71 7.60 10.87
CA ILE A 157 15.62 6.48 11.13
C ILE A 157 16.36 6.05 9.85
N ARG A 158 17.54 5.48 10.01
CA ARG A 158 18.35 4.88 8.94
C ARG A 158 18.68 3.42 9.25
N VAL A 159 18.93 2.63 8.21
CA VAL A 159 19.34 1.22 8.35
C VAL A 159 20.55 1.12 9.29
N GLY A 160 20.49 0.15 10.21
CA GLY A 160 21.46 -0.05 11.28
C GLY A 160 21.18 0.71 12.57
N GLN A 161 20.24 1.66 12.57
CA GLN A 161 19.86 2.40 13.78
C GLN A 161 18.76 1.69 14.56
N SER A 162 18.56 2.11 15.81
CA SER A 162 17.48 1.62 16.66
C SER A 162 16.47 2.72 17.00
N GLY A 163 15.23 2.30 17.22
CA GLY A 163 14.14 3.13 17.72
C GLY A 163 13.33 2.40 18.79
N ILE A 164 12.23 3.01 19.21
CA ILE A 164 11.28 2.40 20.16
C ILE A 164 9.95 2.21 19.42
N LEU A 165 9.43 0.99 19.43
CA LEU A 165 8.12 0.63 18.89
C LEU A 165 7.29 0.02 20.03
N ASN A 166 6.16 0.65 20.38
CA ASN A 166 5.30 0.20 21.50
C ASN A 166 6.06 0.01 22.82
N GLY A 167 7.11 0.80 23.07
CA GLY A 167 7.95 0.69 24.27
C GLY A 167 9.09 -0.33 24.16
N PHE A 168 9.14 -1.15 23.10
CA PHE A 168 10.20 -2.10 22.84
C PHE A 168 11.30 -1.49 21.97
N ARG A 169 12.57 -1.74 22.31
CA ARG A 169 13.69 -1.34 21.46
C ARG A 169 13.76 -2.24 20.23
N VAL A 170 13.80 -1.62 19.06
CA VAL A 170 13.88 -2.30 17.77
C VAL A 170 15.02 -1.75 16.92
N ARG A 171 15.55 -2.55 15.99
CA ARG A 171 16.66 -2.20 15.09
C ARG A 171 16.21 -2.29 13.63
N LEU A 172 16.43 -1.22 12.87
CA LEU A 172 16.14 -1.20 11.45
C LEU A 172 17.22 -2.00 10.69
N VAL A 173 16.80 -3.07 10.03
CA VAL A 173 17.70 -3.95 9.25
C VAL A 173 17.60 -3.75 7.74
N GLY A 174 16.52 -3.13 7.26
CA GLY A 174 16.35 -2.76 5.85
C GLY A 174 15.12 -1.92 5.57
#